data_AF-A0ABC8B5P3-F1
#
_entry.id   AF-A0ABC8B5P3-F1
#
_cell.length_a   1.000
_cell.length_b   1.000
_cell.length_c   1.000
_cell.angle_alpha   90.00
_cell.angle_beta   90.00
_cell.angle_gamma   90.00
#
_symmetry.space_group_name_H-M   'P 1'
#
loop_
_entity.id
_entity.type
_entity.pdbx_description
1 polymer ?
#
loop_
_entity_poly.entity_id
_entity_poly.type
_entity_poly.pdbx_seq_one_letter_code
_entity_poly.pdbx_strand_id
1 'polypeptide(L)'
;MSTSKRARGRGKRKAGRGGGCPSTGQAARHREDCPGCRGEEFDPHGPVDTALAVASEFGDDVDIFRVELLIAELLTPSRNEDLGLTALFGAWAVLVLEARATEASVGLLRGIARLSSGELSRAAGAAADRLEANGVAAPRWCDRLLAPIRAIEFTRSAAAHLAVLLGSFERGGDIHGFLVLVDLRDGGVAARILPLEGDESDVERQLAGVGLPGVTQRLTPDEFRRELESALGRRVRRDRADLHRGVSPIEDEEGDEPPYAQVAAVLRAHMRAIEFAVAIADGGCESKSMPAMEIRGAGCGERGNSGGG
;
A
#
# COMPACT_ATOMS: atom_id res chain seq x y z
N MET A 1 50.50 14.72 -54.55
CA MET A 1 50.24 15.45 -55.81
C MET A 1 48.83 16.01 -55.71
N SER A 2 48.64 17.27 -55.28
CA SER A 2 48.42 18.47 -56.13
C SER A 2 47.36 18.20 -57.21
N THR A 3 46.21 18.87 -57.22
CA THR A 3 45.94 20.33 -57.33
C THR A 3 44.50 20.61 -56.81
N SER A 4 44.11 21.66 -56.08
CA SER A 4 44.35 23.12 -56.10
C SER A 4 43.57 23.93 -57.16
N LYS A 5 42.88 24.98 -56.67
CA LYS A 5 42.25 26.17 -57.32
C LYS A 5 40.76 25.99 -57.66
N ARG A 6 39.84 26.88 -57.27
CA ARG A 6 39.91 28.35 -57.38
C ARG A 6 39.18 29.11 -56.26
N ALA A 7 39.71 30.32 -56.06
CA ALA A 7 39.28 31.37 -55.16
C ALA A 7 38.45 32.45 -55.89
N ARG A 8 37.71 33.26 -55.11
CA ARG A 8 37.72 34.75 -55.06
C ARG A 8 36.31 35.36 -54.93
N GLY A 9 36.17 36.24 -53.95
CA GLY A 9 35.09 37.24 -53.86
C GLY A 9 35.20 38.06 -52.59
N ARG A 10 35.74 39.29 -52.70
CA ARG A 10 36.10 40.21 -51.61
C ARG A 10 35.33 41.52 -51.78
N GLY A 11 34.88 42.13 -50.67
CA GLY A 11 34.40 43.52 -50.55
C GLY A 11 32.87 43.63 -50.46
N LYS A 12 32.24 44.53 -49.68
CA LYS A 12 32.67 45.80 -49.08
C LYS A 12 31.82 46.12 -47.83
N ARG A 13 32.39 46.93 -46.94
CA ARG A 13 31.79 47.60 -45.78
C ARG A 13 30.57 48.47 -46.14
N LYS A 14 29.61 48.59 -45.21
CA LYS A 14 29.05 49.89 -44.76
C LYS A 14 28.35 49.75 -43.41
N ALA A 15 28.66 50.67 -42.50
CA ALA A 15 27.99 50.88 -41.22
C ALA A 15 26.64 51.58 -41.44
N GLY A 16 25.68 51.32 -40.55
CA GLY A 16 24.41 52.04 -40.48
C GLY A 16 23.62 51.61 -39.24
N ARG A 17 23.53 52.52 -38.27
CA ARG A 17 22.72 52.45 -37.05
C ARG A 17 21.25 52.11 -37.34
N GLY A 18 20.60 51.42 -36.40
CA GLY A 18 19.19 51.68 -36.09
C GLY A 18 18.32 50.45 -35.87
N GLY A 19 17.83 50.29 -34.63
CA GLY A 19 16.44 49.93 -34.39
C GLY A 19 16.11 48.46 -34.16
N GLY A 20 15.76 48.14 -32.91
CA GLY A 20 14.71 47.17 -32.60
C GLY A 20 15.15 45.76 -32.26
N CYS A 21 15.12 45.42 -30.96
CA CYS A 21 14.84 44.07 -30.54
C CYS A 21 13.52 43.59 -31.18
N PRO A 22 13.47 42.40 -31.82
CA PRO A 22 12.20 41.72 -31.98
C PRO A 22 11.79 41.22 -30.60
N SER A 23 10.84 41.93 -30.01
CA SER A 23 10.05 41.52 -28.87
C SER A 23 9.46 40.13 -29.08
N THR A 24 9.67 39.25 -28.10
CA THR A 24 8.60 38.48 -27.45
C THR A 24 7.33 38.31 -28.28
N GLY A 25 7.23 37.21 -29.03
CA GLY A 25 6.01 36.90 -29.78
C GLY A 25 5.82 35.43 -30.19
N GLN A 26 6.84 34.58 -30.08
CA GLN A 26 6.75 33.18 -30.54
C GLN A 26 6.86 32.12 -29.43
N ALA A 27 7.20 32.49 -28.19
CA ALA A 27 7.24 31.53 -27.07
C ALA A 27 5.88 31.28 -26.41
N ALA A 28 4.84 32.04 -26.75
CA ALA A 28 3.52 31.93 -26.11
C ALA A 28 2.60 30.88 -26.76
N ARG A 29 2.80 30.52 -28.03
CA ARG A 29 1.85 29.68 -28.78
C ARG A 29 2.10 28.16 -28.70
N HIS A 30 3.13 27.72 -27.97
CA HIS A 30 3.43 26.30 -27.78
C HIS A 30 3.19 25.82 -26.35
N ARG A 31 2.71 26.70 -25.45
CA ARG A 31 2.34 26.33 -24.06
C ARG A 31 0.89 25.87 -23.92
N GLU A 32 0.02 26.23 -24.86
CA GLU A 32 -1.44 26.02 -24.76
C GLU A 32 -1.91 24.65 -25.30
N ASP A 33 -1.02 23.95 -26.02
CA ASP A 33 -1.27 22.62 -26.61
C ASP A 33 -0.36 21.52 -26.04
N CYS A 34 0.23 21.74 -24.85
CA CYS A 34 0.80 20.63 -24.09
C CYS A 34 -0.32 19.99 -23.26
N PRO A 35 -0.70 18.72 -23.49
CA PRO A 35 -1.75 18.03 -22.73
C PRO A 35 -1.47 18.01 -21.22
N GLY A 36 -0.20 18.08 -20.81
CA GLY A 36 0.22 18.15 -19.40
C GLY A 36 0.33 19.57 -18.82
N CYS A 37 0.06 20.63 -19.59
CA CYS A 37 0.06 22.02 -19.11
C CYS A 37 -1.35 22.59 -18.89
N ARG A 38 -2.40 21.83 -19.26
CA ARG A 38 -3.78 22.10 -18.78
C ARG A 38 -3.91 21.50 -17.38
N GLY A 39 -3.19 22.10 -16.44
CA GLY A 39 -3.16 21.65 -15.06
C GLY A 39 -4.54 21.81 -14.42
N GLU A 40 -5.24 20.69 -14.25
CA GLU A 40 -5.95 20.50 -13.00
C GLU A 40 -4.86 20.56 -11.92
N GLU A 41 -4.84 21.65 -11.16
CA GLU A 41 -3.99 21.77 -9.98
C GLU A 41 -4.35 20.60 -9.07
N PHE A 42 -3.39 19.71 -8.81
CA PHE A 42 -3.61 18.59 -7.90
C PHE A 42 -3.95 19.18 -6.54
N ASP A 43 -5.21 19.07 -6.14
CA ASP A 43 -5.65 19.45 -4.81
C ASP A 43 -5.34 18.30 -3.84
N PRO A 44 -4.32 18.44 -2.96
CA PRO A 44 -3.98 17.38 -2.02
C PRO A 44 -5.11 17.13 -1.02
N HIS A 45 -5.98 18.12 -0.75
CA HIS A 45 -7.11 18.00 0.18
C HIS A 45 -8.24 17.12 -0.35
N GLY A 46 -8.47 17.12 -1.66
CA GLY A 46 -9.53 16.34 -2.30
C GLY A 46 -9.57 14.88 -1.84
N PRO A 47 -8.49 14.08 -1.99
CA PRO A 47 -8.50 12.68 -1.57
C PRO A 47 -8.78 12.47 -0.07
N VAL A 48 -8.26 13.32 0.81
CA VAL A 48 -8.51 13.21 2.26
C VAL A 48 -9.96 13.54 2.59
N ASP A 49 -10.50 14.59 1.99
CA ASP A 49 -11.88 15.02 2.22
C ASP A 49 -12.88 14.01 1.66
N THR A 50 -12.60 13.41 0.50
CA THR A 50 -13.36 12.28 -0.06
C THR A 50 -13.30 11.07 0.87
N ALA A 51 -12.11 10.67 1.33
CA ALA A 51 -11.98 9.53 2.23
C ALA A 51 -12.73 9.74 3.55
N LEU A 52 -12.69 10.96 4.11
CA LEU A 52 -13.44 11.32 5.31
C LEU A 52 -14.95 11.26 5.09
N ALA A 53 -15.44 11.79 3.96
CA ALA A 53 -16.85 11.76 3.62
C ALA A 53 -17.35 10.31 3.51
N VAL A 54 -16.66 9.48 2.71
CA VAL A 54 -17.02 8.06 2.53
C VAL A 54 -16.95 7.29 3.86
N ALA A 55 -15.88 7.47 4.63
CA ALA A 55 -15.70 6.78 5.92
C ALA A 55 -16.76 7.16 6.96
N SER A 56 -17.30 8.38 6.88
CA SER A 56 -18.37 8.86 7.78
C SER A 56 -19.74 8.26 7.45
N GLU A 57 -19.91 7.72 6.23
CA GLU A 57 -21.16 7.09 5.78
C GLU A 57 -21.20 5.58 6.05
N PHE A 58 -20.08 4.97 6.45
CA PHE A 58 -20.04 3.54 6.76
C PHE A 58 -20.87 3.19 8.00
N GLY A 59 -21.77 2.21 7.83
CA GLY A 59 -22.50 1.59 8.92
C GLY A 59 -21.65 0.62 9.74
N ASP A 60 -22.23 0.11 10.84
CA ASP A 60 -21.59 -0.86 11.74
C ASP A 60 -21.29 -2.21 11.06
N ASP A 61 -22.08 -2.55 10.04
CA ASP A 61 -22.03 -3.79 9.26
C ASP A 61 -21.21 -3.66 7.97
N VAL A 62 -20.51 -2.54 7.76
CA VAL A 62 -19.66 -2.34 6.58
C VAL A 62 -18.72 -3.53 6.38
N ASP A 63 -18.55 -3.93 5.12
CA ASP A 63 -17.50 -4.86 4.73
C ASP A 63 -16.14 -4.20 5.00
N ILE A 64 -15.36 -4.79 5.89
CA ILE A 64 -14.07 -4.26 6.31
C ILE A 64 -13.08 -4.24 5.14
N PHE A 65 -13.24 -5.12 4.16
CA PHE A 65 -12.42 -5.09 2.95
C PHE A 65 -12.61 -3.78 2.16
N ARG A 66 -13.84 -3.28 2.07
CA ARG A 66 -14.12 -1.96 1.45
C ARG A 66 -13.46 -0.82 2.22
N VAL A 67 -13.39 -0.92 3.55
CA VAL A 67 -12.67 0.05 4.38
C VAL A 67 -11.18 0.03 4.05
N GLU A 68 -10.57 -1.17 3.92
CA GLU A 68 -9.16 -1.29 3.54
C GLU A 68 -8.87 -0.73 2.15
N LEU A 69 -9.75 -0.97 1.17
CA LEU A 69 -9.62 -0.41 -0.17
C LEU A 69 -9.70 1.12 -0.16
N LEU A 70 -10.62 1.72 0.62
CA LEU A 70 -10.68 3.18 0.79
C LEU A 70 -9.37 3.74 1.38
N ILE A 71 -8.81 3.08 2.39
CA ILE A 71 -7.54 3.50 2.99
C ILE A 71 -6.39 3.33 1.99
N ALA A 72 -6.38 2.24 1.22
CA ALA A 72 -5.38 2.01 0.19
C ALA A 72 -5.45 3.07 -0.90
N GLU A 73 -6.66 3.43 -1.36
CA GLU A 73 -6.91 4.53 -2.30
C GLU A 73 -6.34 5.85 -1.79
N LEU A 74 -6.64 6.21 -0.53
CA LEU A 74 -6.07 7.40 0.11
C LEU A 74 -4.53 7.38 0.09
N LEU A 75 -3.92 6.22 0.33
CA LEU A 75 -2.47 6.06 0.35
C LEU A 75 -1.84 5.91 -1.04
N THR A 76 -2.63 5.83 -2.12
CA THR A 76 -2.14 5.74 -3.49
C THR A 76 -2.77 6.83 -4.40
N PRO A 77 -2.57 8.13 -4.08
CA PRO A 77 -3.33 9.21 -4.71
C PRO A 77 -2.94 9.52 -6.16
N SER A 78 -1.91 8.90 -6.74
CA SER A 78 -1.46 9.22 -8.10
C SER A 78 -0.91 8.03 -8.89
N ARG A 79 -1.12 8.09 -10.22
CA ARG A 79 -0.74 7.07 -11.22
C ARG A 79 0.70 7.21 -11.77
N ASN A 80 1.46 8.21 -11.33
CA ASN A 80 2.77 8.56 -11.89
C ASN A 80 3.89 8.46 -10.85
N GLU A 81 5.11 8.17 -11.34
CA GLU A 81 6.35 7.89 -10.60
C GLU A 81 6.33 8.17 -9.09
N ASP A 82 6.44 7.11 -8.29
CA ASP A 82 6.71 7.23 -6.86
C ASP A 82 8.14 7.73 -6.61
N LEU A 83 8.33 9.04 -6.70
CA LEU A 83 9.54 9.77 -6.30
C LEU A 83 9.59 9.99 -4.77
N GLY A 84 8.99 9.10 -3.97
CA GLY A 84 8.79 9.28 -2.54
C GLY A 84 7.60 10.17 -2.19
N LEU A 85 6.81 10.58 -3.18
CA LEU A 85 5.62 11.41 -3.01
C LEU A 85 4.53 10.66 -2.24
N THR A 86 4.43 9.34 -2.40
CA THR A 86 3.47 8.51 -1.67
C THR A 86 3.70 8.58 -0.16
N ALA A 87 4.96 8.47 0.28
CA ALA A 87 5.32 8.54 1.69
C ALA A 87 5.09 9.94 2.27
N LEU A 88 5.44 10.98 1.51
CA LEU A 88 5.21 12.38 1.91
C LEU A 88 3.71 12.69 2.00
N PHE A 89 2.93 12.26 1.02
CA PHE A 89 1.48 12.41 1.02
C PHE A 89 0.85 11.67 2.21
N GLY A 90 1.24 10.42 2.46
CA GLY A 90 0.75 9.67 3.61
C GLY A 90 1.04 10.37 4.95
N ALA A 91 2.26 10.89 5.12
CA ALA A 91 2.62 11.65 6.32
C ALA A 91 1.79 12.95 6.45
N TRP A 92 1.55 13.66 5.34
CA TRP A 92 0.70 14.83 5.31
C TRP A 92 -0.77 14.49 5.62
N ALA A 93 -1.30 13.41 5.06
CA ALA A 93 -2.66 12.93 5.32
C ALA A 93 -2.87 12.61 6.81
N VAL A 94 -1.88 11.99 7.48
CA VAL A 94 -1.92 11.77 8.93
C VAL A 94 -2.09 13.08 9.70
N LEU A 95 -1.35 14.14 9.34
CA LEU A 95 -1.47 15.44 9.99
C LEU A 95 -2.84 16.08 9.76
N VAL A 96 -3.39 15.97 8.55
CA VAL A 96 -4.71 16.52 8.23
C VAL A 96 -5.81 15.78 8.98
N LEU A 97 -5.79 14.44 8.98
CA LEU A 97 -6.76 13.63 9.72
C LEU A 97 -6.69 13.92 11.23
N GLU A 98 -5.49 14.04 11.79
CA GLU A 98 -5.32 14.42 13.20
C GLU A 98 -5.91 15.80 13.49
N ALA A 99 -5.71 16.78 12.61
CA ALA A 99 -6.27 18.12 12.78
C ALA A 99 -7.81 18.15 12.68
N ARG A 100 -8.42 17.25 11.89
CA ARG A 100 -9.88 17.15 11.72
C ARG A 100 -10.56 16.55 12.95
N ALA A 101 -9.90 15.64 13.66
CA ALA A 101 -10.33 15.09 14.95
C ALA A 101 -11.79 14.57 14.98
N THR A 102 -12.22 13.90 13.90
CA THR A 102 -13.53 13.23 13.83
C THR A 102 -13.42 11.74 14.09
N GLU A 103 -14.54 11.05 14.36
CA GLU A 103 -14.56 9.58 14.47
C GLU A 103 -14.00 8.92 13.20
N ALA A 104 -14.45 9.37 12.02
CA ALA A 104 -13.89 8.89 10.75
C ALA A 104 -12.38 9.12 10.64
N SER A 105 -11.86 10.22 11.20
CA SER A 105 -10.41 10.47 11.23
C SER A 105 -9.66 9.43 12.07
N VAL A 106 -10.20 9.08 13.25
CA VAL A 106 -9.62 8.01 14.09
C VAL A 106 -9.62 6.68 13.32
N GLY A 107 -10.75 6.33 12.71
CA GLY A 107 -10.88 5.09 11.92
C GLY A 107 -9.88 5.02 10.76
N LEU A 108 -9.75 6.10 9.97
CA LEU A 108 -8.78 6.18 8.87
C LEU A 108 -7.33 6.13 9.37
N LEU A 109 -6.99 6.81 10.47
CA LEU A 109 -5.65 6.76 11.07
C LEU A 109 -5.28 5.36 11.56
N ARG A 110 -6.21 4.65 12.22
CA ARG A 110 -6.04 3.24 12.61
C ARG A 110 -5.86 2.34 11.39
N GLY A 111 -6.62 2.61 10.33
CA GLY A 111 -6.46 1.99 9.02
C GLY A 111 -5.08 2.19 8.40
N ILE A 112 -4.61 3.43 8.32
CA ILE A 112 -3.27 3.77 7.79
C ILE A 112 -2.20 3.06 8.61
N ALA A 113 -2.32 3.07 9.94
CA ALA A 113 -1.40 2.39 10.83
C ALA A 113 -1.30 0.88 10.49
N ARG A 114 -2.40 0.26 10.11
CA ARG A 114 -2.50 -1.16 9.77
C ARG A 114 -1.98 -1.49 8.36
N LEU A 115 -2.37 -0.70 7.36
CA LEU A 115 -2.03 -0.94 5.95
C LEU A 115 -0.60 -0.56 5.61
N SER A 116 -0.01 0.40 6.33
CA SER A 116 1.37 0.82 6.12
C SER A 116 2.36 0.06 7.02
N SER A 117 3.64 0.41 6.92
CA SER A 117 4.71 -0.11 7.78
C SER A 117 5.70 1.01 8.14
N GLY A 118 6.61 0.76 9.08
CA GLY A 118 7.67 1.71 9.42
C GLY A 118 7.15 2.98 10.11
N GLU A 119 7.68 4.14 9.70
CA GLU A 119 7.40 5.43 10.33
C GLU A 119 5.97 5.91 10.12
N LEU A 120 5.41 5.76 8.92
CA LEU A 120 4.04 6.14 8.62
C LEU A 120 3.04 5.39 9.52
N SER A 121 3.25 4.08 9.67
CA SER A 121 2.42 3.24 10.54
C SER A 121 2.44 3.71 12.00
N ARG A 122 3.64 3.98 12.53
CA ARG A 122 3.82 4.50 13.90
C ARG A 122 3.20 5.89 14.08
N ALA A 123 3.39 6.78 13.11
CA ALA A 123 2.87 8.13 13.16
C ALA A 123 1.34 8.14 13.16
N ALA A 124 0.72 7.36 12.27
CA ALA A 124 -0.74 7.24 12.19
C ALA A 124 -1.33 6.61 13.47
N GLY A 125 -0.69 5.56 14.00
CA GLY A 125 -1.12 4.94 15.26
C GLY A 125 -1.06 5.91 16.43
N ALA A 126 0.06 6.64 16.57
CA ALA A 126 0.23 7.63 17.63
C ALA A 126 -0.73 8.83 17.49
N ALA A 127 -1.07 9.24 16.27
CA ALA A 127 -2.08 10.26 16.03
C ALA A 127 -3.48 9.80 16.46
N ALA A 128 -3.87 8.56 16.10
CA ALA A 128 -5.12 7.98 16.58
C ALA A 128 -5.17 7.89 18.12
N ASP A 129 -4.09 7.41 18.76
CA ASP A 129 -3.99 7.34 20.22
C ASP A 129 -4.21 8.72 20.88
N ARG A 130 -3.65 9.79 20.29
CA ARG A 130 -3.84 11.17 20.80
C ARG A 130 -5.27 11.65 20.64
N LEU A 131 -5.94 11.35 19.53
CA LEU A 131 -7.34 11.72 19.33
C LEU A 131 -8.25 11.01 20.33
N GLU A 132 -8.04 9.71 20.55
CA GLU A 132 -8.81 8.92 21.51
C GLU A 132 -8.56 9.37 22.95
N ALA A 133 -7.31 9.68 23.32
CA ALA A 133 -6.98 10.26 24.62
C ALA A 133 -7.66 11.62 24.88
N ASN A 134 -7.97 12.36 23.80
CA ASN A 134 -8.73 13.62 23.85
C ASN A 134 -10.25 13.42 23.75
N GLY A 135 -10.73 12.18 23.76
CA GLY A 135 -12.16 11.84 23.81
C GLY A 135 -12.85 11.71 22.45
N VAL A 136 -12.11 11.70 21.34
CA VAL A 136 -12.68 11.37 20.03
C VAL A 136 -12.91 9.86 19.98
N ALA A 137 -14.15 9.43 19.81
CA ALA A 137 -14.47 8.01 19.72
C ALA A 137 -13.96 7.38 18.42
N ALA A 138 -13.58 6.11 18.47
CA ALA A 138 -13.35 5.33 17.26
C ALA A 138 -14.70 4.86 16.68
N PRO A 139 -14.85 4.78 15.34
CA PRO A 139 -16.02 4.17 14.72
C PRO A 139 -16.13 2.70 15.10
N ARG A 140 -17.35 2.16 15.20
CA ARG A 140 -17.58 0.77 15.63
C ARG A 140 -16.95 -0.28 14.72
N TRP A 141 -16.87 0.00 13.41
CA TRP A 141 -16.19 -0.88 12.46
C TRP A 141 -14.66 -0.95 12.70
N CYS A 142 -14.09 -0.04 13.49
CA CYS A 142 -12.64 -0.01 13.76
C CYS A 142 -12.18 -1.26 14.52
N ASP A 143 -12.99 -1.80 15.44
CA ASP A 143 -12.67 -3.04 16.16
C ASP A 143 -12.54 -4.23 15.21
N ARG A 144 -13.42 -4.33 14.20
CA ARG A 144 -13.36 -5.36 13.16
C ARG A 144 -12.16 -5.15 12.24
N LEU A 145 -11.84 -3.89 11.89
CA LEU A 145 -10.64 -3.55 11.10
C LEU A 145 -9.34 -3.95 11.80
N LEU A 146 -9.28 -3.75 13.12
CA LEU A 146 -8.13 -4.05 13.95
C LEU A 146 -8.07 -5.51 14.42
N ALA A 147 -9.12 -6.31 14.17
CA ALA A 147 -9.10 -7.73 14.47
C ALA A 147 -7.92 -8.44 13.79
N PRO A 148 -7.30 -9.44 14.44
CA PRO A 148 -6.20 -10.18 13.84
C PRO A 148 -6.60 -10.83 12.52
N ILE A 149 -5.72 -10.75 11.53
CA ILE A 149 -5.88 -11.47 10.26
C ILE A 149 -5.30 -12.86 10.42
N ARG A 150 -6.05 -13.89 10.00
CA ARG A 150 -5.62 -15.29 10.00
C ARG A 150 -5.51 -15.79 8.57
N ALA A 151 -4.39 -16.41 8.24
CA ALA A 151 -4.25 -17.15 6.98
C ALA A 151 -5.10 -18.42 7.01
N ILE A 152 -5.84 -18.70 5.94
CA ILE A 152 -6.70 -19.88 5.82
C ILE A 152 -6.09 -20.88 4.85
N GLU A 153 -6.15 -20.59 3.54
CA GLU A 153 -5.68 -21.50 2.50
C GLU A 153 -4.88 -20.75 1.43
N PHE A 154 -3.83 -21.42 0.94
CA PHE A 154 -3.01 -20.96 -0.16
C PHE A 154 -2.90 -22.03 -1.23
N THR A 155 -3.14 -21.65 -2.48
CA THR A 155 -3.00 -22.55 -3.62
C THR A 155 -2.29 -21.89 -4.78
N ARG A 156 -1.73 -22.74 -5.64
CA ARG A 156 -1.19 -22.37 -6.94
C ARG A 156 -1.76 -23.29 -8.00
N SER A 157 -2.26 -22.70 -9.07
CA SER A 157 -2.64 -23.40 -10.29
C SER A 157 -1.81 -22.86 -11.44
N ALA A 158 -1.22 -23.73 -12.26
CA ALA A 158 -0.36 -23.29 -13.35
C ALA A 158 -0.56 -24.12 -14.61
N ALA A 159 -0.62 -23.45 -15.76
CA ALA A 159 -0.58 -24.07 -17.07
C ALA A 159 0.21 -23.21 -18.07
N ALA A 160 1.17 -23.85 -18.76
CA ALA A 160 1.99 -23.26 -19.82
C ALA A 160 2.61 -21.90 -19.46
N HIS A 161 1.90 -20.81 -19.72
CA HIS A 161 2.36 -19.43 -19.60
C HIS A 161 1.68 -18.63 -18.49
N LEU A 162 0.75 -19.22 -17.75
CA LEU A 162 0.00 -18.55 -16.70
C LEU A 162 0.06 -19.36 -15.42
N ALA A 163 0.32 -18.68 -14.31
CA ALA A 163 0.07 -19.20 -12.98
C ALA A 163 -0.94 -18.31 -12.25
N VAL A 164 -1.71 -18.93 -11.37
CA VAL A 164 -2.67 -18.28 -10.48
C VAL A 164 -2.26 -18.64 -9.06
N LEU A 165 -2.01 -17.61 -8.25
CA LEU A 165 -1.84 -17.76 -6.81
C LEU A 165 -3.13 -17.31 -6.14
N LEU A 166 -3.71 -18.15 -5.31
CA LEU A 166 -4.90 -17.83 -4.52
C LEU A 166 -4.53 -17.89 -3.04
N GLY A 167 -4.84 -16.83 -2.30
CA GLY A 167 -4.72 -16.80 -0.84
C GLY A 167 -6.00 -16.31 -0.19
N SER A 168 -6.44 -16.98 0.86
CA SER A 168 -7.60 -16.58 1.66
C SER A 168 -7.21 -16.25 3.10
N PHE A 169 -7.90 -15.26 3.65
CA PHE A 169 -7.64 -14.68 4.95
C PHE A 169 -8.96 -14.48 5.70
N GLU A 170 -8.98 -14.76 7.00
CA GLU A 170 -10.11 -14.47 7.89
C GLU A 170 -9.80 -13.22 8.73
N ARG A 171 -10.77 -12.34 8.88
CA ARG A 171 -10.73 -11.27 9.89
C ARG A 171 -12.13 -10.99 10.42
N GLY A 172 -12.26 -10.99 11.76
CA GLY A 172 -13.50 -10.56 12.40
C GLY A 172 -14.73 -11.41 12.02
N GLY A 173 -14.52 -12.65 11.58
CA GLY A 173 -15.57 -13.55 11.08
C GLY A 173 -15.78 -13.52 9.56
N ASP A 174 -15.17 -12.57 8.85
CA ASP A 174 -15.28 -12.45 7.39
C ASP A 174 -14.07 -13.08 6.70
N ILE A 175 -14.30 -13.72 5.56
CA ILE A 175 -13.26 -14.31 4.72
C ILE A 175 -13.04 -13.39 3.52
N HIS A 176 -11.78 -13.11 3.21
CA HIS A 176 -11.39 -12.36 2.03
C HIS A 176 -10.34 -13.14 1.25
N GLY A 177 -10.47 -13.17 -0.07
CA GLY A 177 -9.53 -13.84 -0.96
C GLY A 177 -8.78 -12.86 -1.85
N PHE A 178 -7.61 -13.30 -2.32
CA PHE A 178 -6.88 -12.62 -3.38
C PHE A 178 -6.46 -13.63 -4.42
N LEU A 179 -6.83 -13.37 -5.67
CA LEU A 179 -6.37 -14.13 -6.82
C LEU A 179 -5.34 -13.28 -7.57
N VAL A 180 -4.13 -13.81 -7.72
CA VAL A 180 -3.02 -13.14 -8.38
C VAL A 180 -2.68 -13.88 -9.66
N LEU A 181 -2.88 -13.22 -10.79
CA LEU A 181 -2.46 -13.72 -12.10
C LEU A 181 -0.98 -13.42 -12.30
N VAL A 182 -0.20 -14.45 -12.57
CA VAL A 182 1.25 -14.39 -12.79
C VAL A 182 1.54 -14.78 -14.23
N ASP A 183 2.02 -13.82 -15.04
CA ASP A 183 2.42 -14.08 -16.43
C ASP A 183 3.82 -14.70 -16.47
N LEU A 184 3.90 -15.99 -16.80
CA LEU A 184 5.14 -16.75 -16.88
C LEU A 184 5.92 -16.49 -18.17
N ARG A 185 5.30 -15.92 -19.22
CA ARG A 185 6.04 -15.45 -20.43
C ARG A 185 6.83 -14.20 -20.13
N ASP A 186 6.28 -13.35 -19.27
CA ASP A 186 6.92 -12.10 -18.85
C ASP A 186 7.72 -12.30 -17.54
N GLY A 187 8.47 -13.40 -17.46
CA GLY A 187 9.37 -13.67 -16.34
C GLY A 187 8.68 -13.89 -14.98
N GLY A 188 7.37 -14.15 -14.95
CA GLY A 188 6.61 -14.42 -13.73
C GLY A 188 6.13 -13.15 -13.00
N VAL A 189 5.80 -12.09 -13.74
CA VAL A 189 5.27 -10.84 -13.19
C VAL A 189 3.83 -11.02 -12.69
N ALA A 190 3.51 -10.44 -11.53
CA ALA A 190 2.11 -10.31 -11.09
C ALA A 190 1.37 -9.32 -12.03
N ALA A 191 0.65 -9.87 -13.00
CA ALA A 191 -0.03 -9.14 -14.05
C ALA A 191 -1.32 -8.48 -13.54
N ARG A 192 -2.08 -9.18 -12.70
CA ARG A 192 -3.36 -8.71 -12.13
C ARG A 192 -3.53 -9.25 -10.71
N ILE A 193 -4.24 -8.51 -9.87
CA ILE A 193 -4.68 -8.95 -8.56
C ILE A 193 -6.18 -8.70 -8.52
N LEU A 194 -6.95 -9.75 -8.25
CA LEU A 194 -8.39 -9.70 -8.09
C LEU A 194 -8.72 -9.93 -6.61
N PRO A 195 -9.34 -8.96 -5.92
CA PRO A 195 -9.93 -9.22 -4.62
C PRO A 195 -11.14 -10.15 -4.80
N LEU A 196 -11.31 -11.08 -3.87
CA LEU A 196 -12.48 -11.94 -3.76
C LEU A 196 -13.21 -11.56 -2.48
N GLU A 197 -14.38 -10.96 -2.65
CA GLU A 197 -15.19 -10.39 -1.57
C GLU A 197 -16.38 -11.29 -1.24
N GLY A 198 -16.91 -11.19 -0.01
CA GLY A 198 -18.09 -11.96 0.43
C GLY A 198 -17.75 -13.22 1.23
N ASP A 199 -18.75 -14.07 1.45
CA ASP A 199 -18.57 -15.30 2.22
C ASP A 199 -17.84 -16.41 1.44
N GLU A 200 -17.59 -17.57 2.08
CA GLU A 200 -16.93 -18.71 1.42
C GLU A 200 -17.61 -19.10 0.10
N SER A 201 -18.94 -19.04 0.04
CA SER A 201 -19.71 -19.36 -1.16
C SER A 201 -19.57 -18.29 -2.24
N ASP A 202 -19.46 -17.02 -1.87
CA ASP A 202 -19.15 -15.92 -2.79
C ASP A 202 -17.77 -16.10 -3.41
N VAL A 203 -16.78 -16.44 -2.59
CA VAL A 203 -15.40 -16.69 -3.02
C VAL A 203 -15.36 -17.90 -3.96
N GLU A 204 -16.02 -19.01 -3.62
CA GLU A 204 -16.12 -20.19 -4.48
C GLU A 204 -16.79 -19.89 -5.83
N ARG A 205 -17.88 -19.10 -5.84
CA ARG A 205 -18.55 -18.66 -7.07
C ARG A 205 -17.63 -17.81 -7.94
N GLN A 206 -16.93 -16.86 -7.35
CA GLN A 206 -15.99 -16.01 -8.07
C GLN A 206 -14.84 -16.83 -8.66
N LEU A 207 -14.29 -17.78 -7.90
CA LEU A 207 -13.25 -18.71 -8.39
C LEU A 207 -13.73 -19.58 -9.55
N ALA A 208 -14.97 -20.08 -9.48
CA ALA A 208 -15.58 -20.84 -10.57
C ALA A 208 -15.74 -19.99 -11.84
N GLY A 209 -16.02 -18.68 -11.69
CA GLY A 209 -16.10 -17.73 -12.80
C GLY A 209 -14.76 -17.41 -13.46
N VAL A 210 -13.66 -17.39 -12.69
CA VAL A 210 -12.31 -17.08 -13.21
C VAL A 210 -11.67 -18.26 -13.95
N GLY A 211 -11.89 -19.49 -13.46
CA GLY A 211 -11.29 -20.71 -14.01
C GLY A 211 -9.80 -20.85 -13.67
N LEU A 212 -9.43 -21.91 -12.96
CA LEU A 212 -8.04 -22.16 -12.56
C LEU A 212 -7.28 -22.94 -13.65
N PRO A 213 -6.08 -22.48 -14.06
CA PRO A 213 -5.31 -23.17 -15.10
C PRO A 213 -4.62 -24.43 -14.57
N GLY A 214 -4.72 -25.53 -15.31
CA GLY A 214 -3.91 -26.73 -15.07
C GLY A 214 -4.21 -27.42 -13.74
N VAL A 215 -3.16 -27.90 -13.06
CA VAL A 215 -3.28 -28.61 -11.77
C VAL A 215 -3.12 -27.63 -10.62
N THR A 216 -4.09 -27.63 -9.71
CA THR A 216 -4.05 -26.87 -8.45
C THR A 216 -3.25 -27.63 -7.39
N GLN A 217 -2.32 -26.94 -6.75
CA GLN A 217 -1.49 -27.44 -5.66
C GLN A 217 -1.69 -26.56 -4.42
N ARG A 218 -1.78 -27.16 -3.24
CA ARG A 218 -1.74 -26.42 -1.98
C ARG A 218 -0.31 -25.97 -1.70
N LEU A 219 -0.17 -24.75 -1.20
CA LEU A 219 1.09 -24.17 -0.77
C LEU A 219 1.08 -23.99 0.75
N THR A 220 2.27 -24.10 1.35
CA THR A 220 2.48 -23.57 2.71
C THR A 220 2.42 -22.03 2.69
N PRO A 221 2.13 -21.38 3.83
CA PRO A 221 2.11 -19.91 3.90
C PRO A 221 3.42 -19.26 3.44
N ASP A 222 4.55 -19.90 3.77
CA ASP A 222 5.89 -19.46 3.38
C ASP A 222 6.17 -19.60 1.88
N GLU A 223 5.72 -20.70 1.25
CA GLU A 223 5.84 -20.88 -0.19
C GLU A 223 5.01 -19.84 -0.93
N PHE A 224 3.75 -19.66 -0.52
CA PHE A 224 2.87 -18.65 -1.08
C PHE A 224 3.47 -17.25 -0.96
N ARG A 225 3.98 -16.90 0.22
CA ARG A 225 4.64 -15.61 0.47
C ARG A 225 5.82 -15.38 -0.44
N ARG A 226 6.75 -16.33 -0.51
CA ARG A 226 7.94 -16.21 -1.37
C ARG A 226 7.57 -16.05 -2.84
N GLU A 227 6.62 -16.84 -3.34
CA GLU A 227 6.19 -16.76 -4.74
C GLU A 227 5.51 -15.41 -5.04
N LEU A 228 4.61 -14.98 -4.17
CA LEU A 228 3.87 -13.72 -4.32
C LEU A 228 4.80 -12.50 -4.23
N GLU A 229 5.67 -12.40 -3.22
CA GLU A 229 6.64 -11.31 -3.08
C GLU A 229 7.57 -11.24 -4.31
N SER A 230 7.98 -12.39 -4.83
CA SER A 230 8.80 -12.48 -6.04
C SER A 230 8.07 -11.93 -7.26
N ALA A 231 6.79 -12.28 -7.45
CA ALA A 231 5.96 -11.81 -8.55
C ALA A 231 5.63 -10.32 -8.46
N LEU A 232 5.25 -9.83 -7.27
CA LEU A 232 5.00 -8.41 -6.99
C LEU A 232 6.28 -7.58 -7.17
N GLY A 233 7.42 -8.09 -6.69
CA GLY A 233 8.72 -7.43 -6.84
C GLY A 233 9.16 -7.33 -8.30
N ARG A 234 8.86 -8.34 -9.13
CA ARG A 234 9.06 -8.27 -10.58
C ARG A 234 8.17 -7.22 -11.23
N ARG A 235 6.89 -7.13 -10.85
CA ARG A 235 5.97 -6.09 -11.34
C ARG A 235 6.50 -4.69 -11.06
N VAL A 236 6.90 -4.40 -9.82
CA VAL A 236 7.46 -3.09 -9.44
C VAL A 236 8.70 -2.72 -10.27
N ARG A 237 9.61 -3.68 -10.52
CA ARG A 237 10.79 -3.43 -11.35
C ARG A 237 10.42 -3.15 -12.82
N ARG A 238 9.42 -3.85 -13.35
CA ARG A 238 8.91 -3.64 -14.71
C ARG A 238 8.27 -2.26 -14.83
N ASP A 239 7.33 -1.93 -13.95
CA ASP A 239 6.62 -0.64 -13.96
C ASP A 239 7.62 0.53 -13.84
N ARG A 240 8.63 0.40 -12.98
CA ARG A 240 9.73 1.38 -12.91
C ARG A 240 10.49 1.47 -14.23
N ALA A 241 10.87 0.35 -14.83
CA ALA A 241 11.61 0.34 -16.09
C ALA A 241 10.81 0.94 -17.26
N ASP A 242 9.50 0.71 -17.28
CA ASP A 242 8.58 1.25 -18.29
C ASP A 242 8.41 2.76 -18.11
N LEU A 243 8.22 3.23 -16.87
CA LEU A 243 8.20 4.66 -16.56
C LEU A 243 9.48 5.37 -17.00
N HIS A 244 10.66 4.77 -16.76
CA HIS A 244 11.94 5.34 -17.22
C HIS A 244 12.05 5.41 -18.76
N ARG A 245 11.30 4.58 -19.50
CA ARG A 245 11.21 4.63 -20.96
C ARG A 245 10.09 5.57 -21.45
N GLY A 246 9.38 6.25 -20.55
CA GLY A 246 8.22 7.08 -20.87
C GLY A 246 6.99 6.25 -21.25
N VAL A 247 6.98 4.96 -20.92
CA VAL A 247 5.81 4.08 -21.06
C VAL A 247 5.04 4.17 -19.76
N SER A 248 3.84 4.77 -19.80
CA SER A 248 2.94 4.70 -18.66
C SER A 248 2.63 3.23 -18.37
N PRO A 249 2.61 2.80 -17.10
CA PRO A 249 2.13 1.48 -16.73
C PRO A 249 0.78 1.23 -17.41
N ILE A 250 0.58 0.00 -17.90
CA ILE A 250 -0.67 -0.43 -18.52
C ILE A 250 -1.81 -0.04 -17.59
N GLU A 251 -2.73 0.77 -18.11
CA GLU A 251 -3.95 1.14 -17.41
C GLU A 251 -4.70 -0.14 -17.04
N ASP A 252 -5.16 -0.24 -15.80
CA ASP A 252 -6.14 -1.26 -15.45
C ASP A 252 -7.32 -1.06 -16.41
N GLU A 253 -7.78 -2.12 -17.08
CA GLU A 253 -8.88 -2.04 -18.05
C GLU A 253 -10.06 -1.31 -17.39
N GLU A 254 -10.68 -0.35 -18.09
CA GLU A 254 -11.86 0.37 -17.59
C GLU A 254 -12.95 -0.65 -17.18
N GLY A 255 -13.12 -0.80 -15.87
CA GLY A 255 -14.07 -1.70 -15.24
C GLY A 255 -14.23 -1.33 -13.77
N ASP A 256 -15.18 -1.97 -13.09
CA ASP A 256 -15.49 -1.70 -11.67
C ASP A 256 -14.43 -2.26 -10.69
N GLU A 257 -13.29 -2.75 -11.20
CA GLU A 257 -12.24 -3.34 -10.38
C GLU A 257 -11.33 -2.27 -9.74
N PRO A 258 -10.97 -2.42 -8.45
CA PRO A 258 -10.05 -1.50 -7.82
C PRO A 258 -8.67 -1.54 -8.51
N PRO A 259 -8.01 -0.38 -8.67
CA PRO A 259 -6.68 -0.30 -9.27
C PRO A 259 -5.66 -1.25 -8.65
N TYR A 260 -4.75 -1.79 -9.46
CA TYR A 260 -3.74 -2.76 -9.04
C TYR A 260 -2.95 -2.29 -7.81
N ALA A 261 -2.55 -1.02 -7.79
CA ALA A 261 -1.76 -0.45 -6.69
C ALA A 261 -2.51 -0.49 -5.35
N GLN A 262 -3.83 -0.25 -5.36
CA GLN A 262 -4.68 -0.30 -4.19
C GLN A 262 -4.78 -1.73 -3.65
N VAL A 263 -5.16 -2.68 -4.51
CA VAL A 263 -5.30 -4.10 -4.11
C VAL A 263 -3.95 -4.68 -3.68
N ALA A 264 -2.85 -4.31 -4.34
CA ALA A 264 -1.51 -4.72 -3.96
C ALA A 264 -1.09 -4.18 -2.57
N ALA A 265 -1.53 -2.98 -2.19
CA ALA A 265 -1.26 -2.43 -0.86
C ALA A 265 -2.01 -3.21 0.23
N VAL A 266 -3.30 -3.50 0.00
CA VAL A 266 -4.11 -4.35 0.90
C VAL A 266 -3.52 -5.76 1.02
N LEU A 267 -3.22 -6.41 -0.12
CA LEU A 267 -2.62 -7.74 -0.14
C LEU A 267 -1.30 -7.79 0.65
N ARG A 268 -0.41 -6.80 0.47
CA ARG A 268 0.84 -6.73 1.26
C ARG A 268 0.57 -6.57 2.76
N ALA A 269 -0.50 -5.89 3.15
CA ALA A 269 -0.88 -5.76 4.56
C ALA A 269 -1.39 -7.07 5.17
N HIS A 270 -2.08 -7.89 4.38
CA HIS A 270 -2.49 -9.24 4.74
C HIS A 270 -1.30 -10.20 4.79
N MET A 271 -0.36 -10.08 3.85
CA MET A 271 0.87 -10.88 3.84
C MET A 271 1.73 -10.71 5.09
N ARG A 272 1.78 -9.51 5.68
CA ARG A 272 2.47 -9.29 6.97
C ARG A 272 1.87 -10.12 8.11
N ALA A 273 0.58 -10.45 8.06
CA ALA A 273 -0.05 -11.31 9.07
C ALA A 273 0.48 -12.76 9.02
N ILE A 274 0.90 -13.23 7.85
CA ILE A 274 1.55 -14.54 7.70
C ILE A 274 2.90 -14.56 8.44
N GLU A 275 3.68 -13.47 8.34
CA GLU A 275 5.00 -13.37 8.98
C GLU A 275 4.90 -13.45 10.50
N PHE A 276 3.87 -12.84 11.10
CA PHE A 276 3.62 -12.92 12.54
C PHE A 276 3.21 -14.33 12.99
N ALA A 277 2.42 -15.05 12.19
CA ALA A 277 2.02 -16.41 12.50
C ALA A 277 3.20 -17.40 12.44
N VAL A 278 4.07 -17.28 11.43
CA VAL A 278 5.28 -18.10 11.29
C VAL A 278 6.28 -17.80 12.41
N ALA A 279 6.50 -16.51 12.77
CA ALA A 279 7.39 -16.13 13.86
C ALA A 279 6.94 -16.66 15.23
N ILE A 280 5.63 -16.74 15.49
CA ILE A 280 5.08 -17.35 16.71
C ILE A 280 5.29 -18.87 16.71
N ALA A 281 5.11 -19.53 15.56
CA ALA A 281 5.33 -20.96 15.42
C ALA A 281 6.82 -21.35 15.61
N ASP A 282 7.74 -20.57 15.07
CA ASP A 282 9.19 -20.80 15.17
C ASP A 282 9.77 -20.38 16.53
N GLY A 283 9.19 -19.39 17.21
CA GLY A 283 9.59 -18.91 18.54
C GLY A 283 9.05 -19.73 19.72
N GLY A 284 8.21 -20.73 19.45
CA GLY A 284 7.46 -21.51 20.44
C GLY A 284 8.22 -22.71 21.05
N CYS A 285 9.50 -22.57 21.44
CA CYS A 285 10.15 -23.50 22.38
C CYS A 285 11.51 -23.00 22.90
N GLU A 286 11.57 -21.83 23.54
CA GLU A 286 12.58 -21.59 24.57
C GLU A 286 11.90 -21.18 25.88
N SER A 287 11.36 -22.17 26.59
CA SER A 287 11.19 -22.05 28.04
C SER A 287 12.57 -21.99 28.69
N LYS A 288 13.20 -20.81 28.65
CA LYS A 288 14.28 -20.48 29.59
C LYS A 288 13.68 -20.49 30.98
N SER A 289 13.81 -21.66 31.61
CA SER A 289 13.70 -21.90 33.04
C SER A 289 14.32 -20.70 33.77
N MET A 290 13.46 -19.89 34.40
CA MET A 290 13.93 -18.91 35.36
C MET A 290 14.60 -19.67 36.50
N PRO A 291 15.82 -19.31 36.93
CA PRO A 291 16.41 -19.90 38.11
C PRO A 291 15.56 -19.51 39.31
N ALA A 292 15.23 -20.50 40.14
CA ALA A 292 14.53 -20.31 41.40
C ALA A 292 15.29 -19.28 42.25
N MET A 293 14.63 -18.16 42.53
CA MET A 293 15.11 -17.15 43.45
C MET A 293 14.97 -17.71 44.87
N GLU A 294 16.11 -18.06 45.48
CA GLU A 294 16.19 -18.40 46.90
C GLU A 294 15.71 -17.21 47.74
N ILE A 295 14.54 -17.36 48.36
CA ILE A 295 14.05 -16.43 49.37
C ILE A 295 14.82 -16.69 50.66
N ARG A 296 15.88 -15.91 50.88
CA ARG A 296 16.56 -15.79 52.17
C ARG A 296 15.61 -15.15 53.19
N GLY A 297 15.39 -15.86 54.28
CA GLY A 297 14.59 -15.41 55.41
C GLY A 297 15.24 -14.26 56.21
N ALA A 298 14.40 -13.30 56.56
CA ALA A 298 14.48 -12.42 57.73
C ALA A 298 13.02 -11.94 57.91
N GLY A 299 12.30 -12.23 58.99
CA GLY A 299 12.69 -12.13 60.38
C GLY A 299 11.94 -10.95 60.98
N CYS A 300 10.73 -11.17 61.50
CA CYS A 300 10.03 -10.26 62.42
C CYS A 300 8.92 -11.04 63.13
N GLY A 301 9.30 -11.79 64.17
CA GLY A 301 8.36 -12.34 65.15
C GLY A 301 8.15 -11.32 66.27
N GLU A 302 6.93 -10.85 66.42
CA GLU A 302 6.52 -9.91 67.47
C GLU A 302 6.43 -10.59 68.85
N ARG A 303 7.05 -9.91 69.81
CA ARG A 303 6.84 -9.86 71.27
C ARG A 303 5.70 -10.72 71.86
N GLY A 304 6.10 -11.78 72.58
CA GLY A 304 5.34 -12.33 73.70
C GLY A 304 5.80 -11.71 75.02
N ASN A 305 4.92 -10.97 75.68
CA ASN A 305 5.06 -10.52 77.06
C ASN A 305 4.20 -11.45 77.95
N SER A 306 4.82 -12.19 78.87
CA SER A 306 4.18 -12.64 80.11
C SER A 306 5.19 -13.26 81.08
N GLY A 307 5.48 -12.54 82.16
CA GLY A 307 5.31 -13.04 83.53
C GLY A 307 6.40 -13.89 84.18
N GLY A 308 7.06 -13.28 85.18
CA GLY A 308 7.09 -13.80 86.56
C GLY A 308 8.30 -14.63 86.98
N GLY A 309 9.00 -14.15 88.02
CA GLY A 309 9.98 -14.92 88.80
C GLY A 309 11.20 -14.12 89.16
#